data_AF-A0A7R9AEG4-F1
#
_entry.id   AF-A0A7R9AEG4-F1
#
_cell.length_a   1.000
_cell.length_b   1.000
_cell.length_c   1.000
_cell.angle_alpha   90.00
_cell.angle_beta   90.00
_cell.angle_gamma   90.00
#
_symmetry.space_group_name_H-M   'P 1'
#
loop_
_entity.id
_entity.type
_entity.pdbx_description
1 polymer ?
#
loop_
_entity_poly.entity_id
_entity_poly.type
_entity_poly.pdbx_seq_one_letter_code
_entity_poly.pdbx_strand_id
1 'polypeptide(L)'
;MPLRPPPGAPPGAPPGPPPGAPESLPPVGDDELRENGLLSLDDAEEDFKTGLAFMAAIRSLEPEMIFRLTGSWRELVLDCTYQGKNCTDEKYFIRTVASGYGICYTFNSNFNTNDSKAGKRISSLTGSDYGLSLELYLDQDDYMSNVVSESAGVRVVVHDNDQLPIPDEQGFYLRPNTHTTMALTKVNITRLPEPYQSRCFSSWKQTSFVPLYRFDETIPIGYNVV
;
A
#
# COMPACT_ATOMS: atom_id res chain seq x y z
N MET A 1 25.02 -26.00 -2.91
CA MET A 1 25.39 -27.39 -2.59
C MET A 1 25.06 -27.61 -1.12
N PRO A 2 24.13 -28.50 -0.73
CA PRO A 2 23.84 -28.72 0.68
C PRO A 2 24.93 -29.63 1.29
N LEU A 3 25.39 -29.26 2.48
CA LEU A 3 26.43 -29.96 3.24
C LEU A 3 25.93 -31.34 3.70
N ARG A 4 26.79 -32.36 3.57
CA ARG A 4 26.51 -33.74 3.96
C ARG A 4 26.64 -33.90 5.49
N PRO A 5 25.71 -34.60 6.18
CA PRO A 5 25.81 -34.80 7.62
C PRO A 5 26.91 -35.82 7.98
N PRO A 6 27.49 -35.74 9.20
CA PRO A 6 28.55 -36.63 9.65
C PRO A 6 28.05 -38.07 9.91
N PRO A 7 28.95 -39.07 9.86
CA PRO A 7 28.57 -40.47 9.94
C PRO A 7 28.20 -40.89 11.37
N GLY A 8 27.02 -41.46 11.55
CA GLY A 8 26.57 -42.08 12.81
C GLY A 8 25.22 -41.62 13.37
N ALA A 9 24.53 -40.66 12.73
CA ALA A 9 23.22 -40.21 13.19
C ALA A 9 22.10 -41.19 12.79
N PRO A 10 21.22 -41.63 13.73
CA PRO A 10 20.03 -42.40 13.38
C PRO A 10 19.08 -41.55 12.51
N PRO A 11 18.40 -42.14 11.52
CA PRO A 11 17.51 -41.40 10.63
C PRO A 11 16.30 -40.86 11.40
N GLY A 12 16.12 -39.54 11.43
CA GLY A 12 14.88 -38.89 11.86
C GLY A 12 14.91 -38.10 13.17
N ALA A 13 16.07 -37.91 13.83
CA ALA A 13 16.13 -37.01 14.97
C ALA A 13 16.15 -35.53 14.51
N PRO A 14 15.23 -34.67 14.98
CA PRO A 14 15.31 -33.23 14.70
C PRO A 14 16.61 -32.66 15.29
N PRO A 15 17.26 -31.69 14.60
CA PRO A 15 18.43 -31.02 15.16
C PRO A 15 18.04 -30.35 16.48
N GLY A 16 18.79 -30.65 17.55
CA GLY A 16 18.64 -29.99 18.84
C GLY A 16 18.93 -28.49 18.74
N PRO A 17 18.37 -27.66 19.64
CA PRO A 17 18.56 -26.22 19.60
C PRO A 17 20.05 -25.86 19.75
N PRO A 18 20.52 -24.79 19.05
CA PRO A 18 21.91 -24.36 19.12
C PRO A 18 22.29 -23.94 20.56
N PRO A 19 23.53 -24.23 20.99
CA PRO A 19 24.02 -23.82 22.31
C PRO A 19 24.10 -22.28 22.37
N GLY A 20 23.37 -21.69 23.32
CA GLY A 20 23.28 -20.22 23.49
C GLY A 20 21.95 -19.59 23.10
N ALA A 21 20.90 -20.38 22.81
CA ALA A 21 19.54 -19.86 22.76
C ALA A 21 19.13 -19.32 24.15
N PRO A 22 18.54 -18.12 24.26
CA PRO A 22 17.99 -17.65 25.52
C PRO A 22 16.94 -18.65 26.01
N GLU A 23 16.98 -18.92 27.31
CA GLU A 23 16.00 -19.74 28.01
C GLU A 23 14.60 -19.25 27.62
N SER A 24 13.74 -20.16 27.14
CA SER A 24 12.36 -19.83 26.81
C SER A 24 11.73 -19.17 28.02
N LEU A 25 11.25 -17.93 27.85
CA LEU A 25 10.45 -17.26 28.86
C LEU A 25 9.37 -18.23 29.36
N PRO A 26 9.11 -18.28 30.68
CA PRO A 26 8.03 -19.10 31.20
C PRO A 26 6.73 -18.75 30.44
N PRO A 27 5.85 -19.73 30.19
CA PRO A 27 4.54 -19.42 29.64
C PRO A 27 3.86 -18.47 30.61
N VAL A 28 3.61 -17.24 30.16
CA VAL A 28 2.80 -16.27 30.89
C VAL A 28 1.45 -16.93 31.12
N GLY A 29 1.07 -17.14 32.38
CA GLY A 29 -0.22 -17.73 32.72
C GLY A 29 -1.35 -16.83 32.23
N ASP A 30 -2.49 -17.42 31.87
CA ASP A 30 -3.67 -16.68 31.40
C ASP A 30 -4.12 -15.58 32.39
N ASP A 31 -3.79 -15.74 33.67
CA ASP A 31 -4.05 -14.77 34.74
C ASP A 31 -3.12 -13.55 34.70
N GLU A 32 -1.88 -13.68 34.23
CA GLU A 32 -0.88 -12.60 34.13
C GLU A 32 -1.08 -11.76 32.84
N LEU A 33 -1.76 -12.30 31.83
CA LEU A 33 -2.28 -11.54 30.68
C LEU A 33 -3.44 -10.61 31.07
N ARG A 34 -4.24 -11.00 32.08
CA ARG A 34 -5.42 -10.25 32.54
C ARG A 34 -5.08 -9.07 33.44
N GLU A 35 -3.96 -9.14 34.17
CA GLU A 35 -3.49 -8.06 35.06
C GLU A 35 -2.69 -6.98 34.34
N ASN A 36 -2.15 -7.26 33.14
CA ASN A 36 -1.31 -6.33 32.39
C ASN A 36 -2.08 -5.33 31.51
N GLY A 37 -3.42 -5.28 31.60
CA GLY A 37 -4.23 -4.19 30.99
C GLY A 37 -4.01 -3.99 29.49
N LEU A 38 -3.76 -5.07 28.75
CA LEU A 38 -3.50 -5.02 27.32
C LEU A 38 -4.85 -4.87 26.58
N LEU A 39 -5.29 -3.61 26.42
CA LEU A 39 -6.52 -3.14 25.75
C LEU A 39 -7.81 -3.71 26.36
N SER A 40 -8.57 -2.87 27.08
CA SER A 40 -9.92 -3.26 27.47
C SER A 40 -10.77 -3.42 26.19
N LEU A 41 -11.67 -4.39 26.16
CA LEU A 41 -12.57 -4.60 25.02
C LEU A 41 -13.41 -3.34 24.74
N ASP A 42 -13.65 -2.53 25.77
CA ASP A 42 -14.36 -1.26 25.70
C ASP A 42 -13.55 -0.21 24.92
N ASP A 43 -12.22 -0.12 25.15
CA ASP A 43 -11.33 0.79 24.40
C ASP A 43 -11.29 0.41 22.91
N ALA A 44 -11.20 -0.88 22.60
CA ALA A 44 -11.18 -1.35 21.21
C ALA A 44 -12.51 -1.09 20.47
N GLU A 45 -13.65 -1.19 21.16
CA GLU A 45 -14.95 -0.85 20.59
C GLU A 45 -15.09 0.67 20.34
N GLU A 46 -14.56 1.51 21.25
CA GLU A 46 -14.54 2.96 21.09
C GLU A 46 -13.63 3.40 19.93
N ASP A 47 -12.45 2.80 19.82
CA ASP A 47 -11.52 3.05 18.71
C ASP A 47 -12.16 2.68 17.37
N PHE A 48 -12.79 1.51 17.28
CA PHE A 48 -13.50 1.10 16.05
C PHE A 48 -14.62 2.08 15.68
N LYS A 49 -15.43 2.53 16.66
CA LYS A 49 -16.51 3.50 16.43
C LYS A 49 -15.95 4.85 15.97
N THR A 50 -14.86 5.30 16.58
CA THR A 50 -14.20 6.57 16.24
C THR A 50 -13.62 6.53 14.83
N GLY A 51 -12.94 5.45 14.45
CA GLY A 51 -12.43 5.26 13.09
C GLY A 51 -13.55 5.21 12.04
N LEU A 52 -14.64 4.51 12.34
CA LEU A 52 -15.81 4.47 11.44
C LEU A 52 -16.48 5.85 11.31
N ALA A 53 -16.64 6.58 12.41
CA ALA A 53 -17.20 7.93 12.40
C ALA A 53 -16.34 8.88 11.56
N PHE A 54 -15.00 8.79 11.67
CA PHE A 54 -14.08 9.56 10.85
C PHE A 54 -14.25 9.26 9.36
N MET A 55 -14.23 7.98 8.96
CA MET A 55 -14.42 7.57 7.56
C MET A 55 -15.77 8.05 7.00
N ALA A 56 -16.84 7.96 7.80
CA ALA A 56 -18.16 8.45 7.42
C ALA A 56 -18.18 9.97 7.25
N ALA A 57 -17.51 10.71 8.14
CA ALA A 57 -17.38 12.16 8.06
C ALA A 57 -16.62 12.58 6.79
N ILE A 58 -15.44 11.99 6.51
CA ILE A 58 -14.66 12.27 5.30
C ILE A 58 -15.48 12.00 4.04
N ARG A 59 -16.23 10.89 3.98
CA ARG A 59 -17.09 10.57 2.84
C ARG A 59 -18.25 11.57 2.64
N SER A 60 -18.69 12.23 3.71
CA SER A 60 -19.79 13.21 3.65
C SER A 60 -19.34 14.62 3.22
N LEU A 61 -18.04 14.89 3.21
CA LEU A 61 -17.47 16.18 2.83
C LEU A 61 -17.23 16.25 1.32
N GLU A 62 -17.30 17.47 0.77
CA GLU A 62 -16.87 17.71 -0.61
C GLU A 62 -15.34 17.57 -0.74
N PRO A 63 -14.83 17.02 -1.85
CA PRO A 63 -13.38 16.84 -2.04
C PRO A 63 -12.56 18.13 -1.86
N GLU A 64 -13.09 19.28 -2.30
CA GLU A 64 -12.42 20.57 -2.14
C GLU A 64 -12.28 21.00 -0.67
N MET A 65 -13.26 20.67 0.17
CA MET A 65 -13.13 20.93 1.61
C MET A 65 -12.04 20.06 2.21
N ILE A 66 -12.02 18.76 1.86
CA ILE A 66 -10.98 17.83 2.32
C ILE A 66 -9.61 18.35 1.92
N PHE A 67 -9.45 18.80 0.67
CA PHE A 67 -8.20 19.35 0.18
C PHE A 67 -7.71 20.61 0.90
N ARG A 68 -8.61 21.34 1.56
CA ARG A 68 -8.26 22.50 2.40
C ARG A 68 -7.95 22.14 3.84
N LEU A 69 -8.49 21.02 4.32
CA LEU A 69 -8.33 20.55 5.71
C LEU A 69 -7.09 19.68 5.89
N THR A 70 -6.65 19.02 4.83
CA THR A 70 -5.44 18.19 4.80
C THR A 70 -4.24 19.00 4.32
N GLY A 71 -3.03 18.50 4.62
CA GLY A 71 -1.78 19.08 4.12
C GLY A 71 -1.71 19.20 2.60
N SER A 72 -0.94 20.18 2.15
CA SER A 72 -0.70 20.51 0.76
C SER A 72 0.44 19.70 0.15
N TRP A 73 0.52 19.70 -1.19
CA TRP A 73 1.60 19.05 -1.94
C TRP A 73 3.00 19.48 -1.47
N ARG A 74 3.17 20.78 -1.18
CA ARG A 74 4.46 21.35 -0.78
C ARG A 74 4.86 21.02 0.66
N GLU A 75 3.91 20.62 1.48
CA GLU A 75 4.17 20.16 2.86
C GLU A 75 4.58 18.69 2.87
N LEU A 76 4.08 17.88 1.91
CA LEU A 76 4.41 16.46 1.82
C LEU A 76 5.65 16.17 0.96
N VAL A 77 5.79 16.81 -0.21
CA VAL A 77 6.83 16.48 -1.19
C VAL A 77 7.88 17.59 -1.25
N LEU A 78 9.07 17.28 -0.73
CA LEU A 78 10.23 18.18 -0.72
C LEU A 78 10.95 18.18 -2.06
N ASP A 79 11.18 16.99 -2.63
CA ASP A 79 11.81 16.83 -3.94
C ASP A 79 11.22 15.66 -4.73
N CYS A 80 11.28 15.77 -6.06
CA CYS A 80 10.83 14.75 -6.99
C CYS A 80 11.73 14.73 -8.22
N THR A 81 12.26 13.56 -8.54
CA THR A 81 12.90 13.32 -9.83
C THR A 81 12.37 12.08 -10.53
N TYR A 82 12.23 12.17 -11.85
CA TYR A 82 11.92 11.04 -12.71
C TYR A 82 12.89 11.04 -13.88
N GLN A 83 13.66 9.96 -14.04
CA GLN A 83 14.75 9.91 -15.04
C GLN A 83 15.75 11.07 -14.92
N GLY A 84 16.10 11.43 -13.68
CA GLY A 84 16.97 12.57 -13.37
C GLY A 84 16.39 13.95 -13.73
N LYS A 85 15.10 14.04 -14.10
CA LYS A 85 14.42 15.31 -14.39
C LYS A 85 13.51 15.70 -13.24
N ASN A 86 13.48 16.99 -12.92
CA ASN A 86 12.61 17.52 -11.88
C ASN A 86 11.13 17.24 -12.21
N CYS A 87 10.41 16.71 -11.23
CA CYS A 87 8.98 16.47 -11.25
C CYS A 87 8.27 17.03 -10.01
N THR A 88 8.87 18.00 -9.32
CA THR A 88 8.36 18.55 -8.05
C THR A 88 7.08 19.39 -8.24
N ASP A 89 6.70 19.69 -9.48
CA ASP A 89 5.45 20.39 -9.79
C ASP A 89 4.24 19.46 -9.62
N GLU A 90 3.28 19.85 -8.76
CA GLU A 90 2.04 19.10 -8.46
C GLU A 90 1.28 18.68 -9.73
N LYS A 91 1.40 19.44 -10.84
CA LYS A 91 0.71 19.11 -12.10
C LYS A 91 1.03 17.71 -12.63
N TYR A 92 2.17 17.12 -12.27
CA TYR A 92 2.55 15.77 -12.69
C TYR A 92 1.84 14.65 -11.91
N PHE A 93 1.09 15.03 -10.88
CA PHE A 93 0.37 14.14 -9.98
C PHE A 93 -1.13 14.46 -10.04
N ILE A 94 -1.97 13.42 -10.04
CA ILE A 94 -3.40 13.61 -9.77
C ILE A 94 -3.66 13.45 -8.28
N ARG A 95 -4.46 14.36 -7.74
CA ARG A 95 -4.87 14.37 -6.34
C ARG A 95 -6.22 13.67 -6.18
N THR A 96 -6.29 12.68 -5.30
CA THR A 96 -7.51 11.92 -5.00
C THR A 96 -7.70 11.81 -3.49
N VAL A 97 -8.93 11.49 -3.06
CA VAL A 97 -9.24 11.26 -1.64
C VAL A 97 -9.49 9.77 -1.43
N ALA A 98 -8.83 9.18 -0.44
CA ALA A 98 -9.08 7.85 0.08
C ALA A 98 -9.60 7.96 1.52
N SER A 99 -10.74 7.35 1.81
CA SER A 99 -11.44 7.52 3.10
C SER A 99 -10.60 7.12 4.31
N GLY A 100 -9.71 6.12 4.18
CA GLY A 100 -8.82 5.65 5.25
C GLY A 100 -7.46 6.36 5.33
N TYR A 101 -7.06 7.11 4.30
CA TYR A 101 -5.70 7.67 4.19
C TYR A 101 -5.65 9.17 3.88
N GLY A 102 -6.81 9.83 3.67
CA GLY A 102 -6.87 11.24 3.31
C GLY A 102 -6.50 11.49 1.85
N ILE A 103 -5.63 12.46 1.59
CA ILE A 103 -5.18 12.77 0.22
C ILE A 103 -4.16 11.74 -0.26
N CYS A 104 -4.31 11.31 -1.51
CA CYS A 104 -3.28 10.60 -2.25
C CYS A 104 -2.83 11.40 -3.48
N TYR A 105 -1.54 11.30 -3.81
CA TYR A 105 -0.95 11.86 -5.01
C TYR A 105 -0.46 10.73 -5.92
N THR A 106 -1.01 10.66 -7.13
CA THR A 106 -0.67 9.58 -8.07
C THR A 106 0.13 10.13 -9.25
N PHE A 107 1.37 9.68 -9.37
CA PHE A 107 2.24 10.00 -10.50
C PHE A 107 1.80 9.25 -11.76
N ASN A 108 1.89 9.92 -12.92
CA ASN A 108 1.73 9.28 -14.23
C ASN A 108 0.40 8.52 -14.43
N SER A 109 -0.68 8.95 -13.79
CA SER A 109 -2.03 8.40 -14.01
C SER A 109 -2.64 8.92 -15.32
N ASN A 110 -3.28 8.07 -16.13
CA ASN A 110 -3.98 8.51 -17.34
C ASN A 110 -5.19 9.40 -17.06
N PHE A 111 -5.66 9.47 -15.82
CA PHE A 111 -6.73 10.37 -15.39
C PHE A 111 -6.26 11.81 -15.16
N ASN A 112 -4.94 12.07 -15.15
CA ASN A 112 -4.41 13.41 -14.95
C ASN A 112 -4.52 14.26 -16.23
N THR A 113 -5.52 15.14 -16.28
CA THR A 113 -5.76 16.04 -17.41
C THR A 113 -4.82 17.24 -17.47
N ASN A 114 -4.14 17.57 -16.36
CA ASN A 114 -3.21 18.70 -16.27
C ASN A 114 -1.83 18.39 -16.88
N ASP A 115 -1.59 17.14 -17.23
CA ASP A 115 -0.31 16.67 -17.74
C ASP A 115 -0.46 15.91 -19.05
N SER A 116 -0.07 16.55 -20.16
CA SER A 116 -0.12 15.96 -21.50
C SER A 116 0.65 14.63 -21.66
N LYS A 117 1.59 14.33 -20.76
CA LYS A 117 2.40 13.10 -20.76
C LYS A 117 1.92 12.06 -19.75
N ALA A 118 0.83 12.31 -19.04
CA ALA A 118 0.30 11.38 -18.06
C ALA A 118 -0.02 10.02 -18.69
N GLY A 119 0.30 8.96 -17.95
CA GLY A 119 0.31 7.55 -18.36
C GLY A 119 1.20 7.18 -19.54
N LYS A 120 1.97 8.12 -20.11
CA LYS A 120 2.88 7.85 -21.25
C LYS A 120 4.35 7.83 -20.84
N ARG A 121 4.68 8.09 -19.57
CA ARG A 121 6.05 7.99 -19.08
C ARG A 121 6.43 6.52 -18.92
N ILE A 122 7.49 6.13 -19.60
CA ILE A 122 8.05 4.78 -19.56
C ILE A 122 9.52 4.91 -19.18
N SER A 123 9.96 4.08 -18.23
CA SER A 123 11.39 3.96 -17.95
C SER A 123 12.05 2.99 -18.92
N SER A 124 12.96 3.50 -19.74
CA SER A 124 13.72 2.71 -20.71
C SER A 124 14.99 2.09 -20.12
N LEU A 125 15.45 2.59 -18.97
CA LEU A 125 16.65 2.15 -18.29
C LEU A 125 16.32 1.71 -16.86
N THR A 126 16.95 0.63 -16.43
CA THR A 126 16.88 0.17 -15.04
C THR A 126 17.88 0.94 -14.18
N GLY A 127 17.56 1.09 -12.89
CA GLY A 127 18.39 1.80 -11.92
C GLY A 127 17.61 2.87 -11.15
N SER A 128 18.08 3.20 -9.94
CA SER A 128 17.46 4.20 -9.06
C SER A 128 17.35 5.56 -9.73
N ASP A 129 18.40 5.96 -10.45
CA ASP A 129 18.53 7.31 -11.03
C ASP A 129 17.59 7.51 -12.25
N TYR A 130 17.18 6.40 -12.87
CA TYR A 130 16.25 6.39 -13.99
C TYR A 130 14.80 6.11 -13.56
N GLY A 131 14.57 5.87 -12.27
CA GLY A 131 13.27 5.64 -11.67
C GLY A 131 12.56 6.93 -11.25
N LEU A 132 11.53 6.75 -10.41
CA LEU A 132 10.92 7.83 -9.63
C LEU A 132 11.63 7.89 -8.28
N SER A 133 12.12 9.06 -7.90
CA SER A 133 12.69 9.35 -6.59
C SER A 133 11.89 10.50 -5.96
N LEU A 134 11.53 10.33 -4.70
CA LEU A 134 10.75 11.27 -3.91
C LEU A 134 11.45 11.48 -2.57
N GLU A 135 11.53 12.75 -2.15
CA GLU A 135 11.86 13.11 -0.78
C GLU A 135 10.59 13.66 -0.13
N LEU A 136 10.18 13.03 0.98
CA LEU A 136 8.90 13.31 1.63
C LEU A 136 9.12 13.85 3.04
N TYR A 137 8.34 14.85 3.42
CA TYR A 137 8.25 15.36 4.78
C TYR A 137 6.96 14.87 5.42
N LEU A 138 7.07 14.27 6.59
CA LEU A 138 5.95 13.74 7.35
C LEU A 138 5.92 14.46 8.68
N ASP A 139 4.98 15.39 8.81
CA ASP A 139 4.79 16.12 10.06
C ASP A 139 4.05 15.24 11.06
N GLN A 140 4.79 14.63 11.98
CA GLN A 140 4.22 13.74 12.99
C GLN A 140 3.41 14.48 14.06
N ASP A 141 3.60 15.80 14.20
CA ASP A 141 2.83 16.61 15.14
C ASP A 141 1.39 16.83 14.65
N ASP A 142 1.15 16.74 13.34
CA ASP A 142 -0.16 16.84 12.68
C ASP A 142 -0.91 15.49 12.60
N TYR A 143 -0.35 14.42 13.16
CA TYR A 143 -1.02 13.11 13.14
C TYR A 143 -2.24 13.13 14.06
N MET A 144 -3.33 12.52 13.58
CA MET A 144 -4.54 12.39 14.37
C MET A 144 -4.32 11.35 15.49
N SER A 145 -5.32 11.19 16.36
CA SER A 145 -5.26 10.17 17.40
C SER A 145 -4.86 8.80 16.83
N ASN A 146 -4.22 7.98 17.65
CA ASN A 146 -3.76 6.62 17.35
C ASN A 146 -4.83 5.71 16.73
N VAL A 147 -6.10 6.11 16.81
CA VAL A 147 -7.26 5.45 16.21
C VAL A 147 -7.38 5.71 14.70
N VAL A 148 -7.15 6.95 14.26
CA VAL A 148 -7.27 7.35 12.85
C VAL A 148 -5.91 7.21 12.14
N SER A 149 -4.83 7.49 12.86
CA SER A 149 -3.45 7.35 12.39
C SER A 149 -2.74 6.26 13.17
N GLU A 150 -3.00 4.99 12.81
CA GLU A 150 -2.46 3.81 13.51
C GLU A 150 -0.93 3.75 13.49
N SER A 151 -0.29 4.27 12.43
CA SER A 151 1.16 4.22 12.26
C SER A 151 1.74 5.46 11.59
N ALA A 152 2.98 5.78 11.97
CA ALA A 152 3.77 6.82 11.32
C ALA A 152 4.43 6.30 10.05
N GLY A 153 4.20 6.96 8.92
CA GLY A 153 4.81 6.58 7.65
C GLY A 153 4.01 6.99 6.42
N VAL A 154 4.40 6.42 5.28
CA VAL A 154 3.71 6.62 3.99
C VAL A 154 3.26 5.27 3.46
N ARG A 155 2.06 5.25 2.90
CA ARG A 155 1.57 4.10 2.14
C ARG A 155 1.78 4.32 0.65
N VAL A 156 2.50 3.42 -0.01
CA VAL A 156 2.78 3.49 -1.44
C VAL A 156 2.10 2.35 -2.18
N VAL A 157 1.33 2.68 -3.22
CA VAL A 157 0.65 1.72 -4.08
C VAL A 157 1.24 1.80 -5.48
N VAL A 158 1.62 0.64 -6.03
CA VAL A 158 2.04 0.52 -7.43
C VAL A 158 0.92 -0.17 -8.20
N HIS A 159 0.36 0.53 -9.18
CA HIS A 159 -0.75 0.03 -9.99
C HIS A 159 -0.58 0.45 -11.47
N ASP A 160 -1.37 -0.13 -12.37
CA ASP A 160 -1.38 0.29 -13.76
C ASP A 160 -1.95 1.72 -13.89
N ASN A 161 -1.42 2.48 -14.85
CA ASN A 161 -1.75 3.90 -15.11
C ASN A 161 -3.24 4.14 -15.48
N ASP A 162 -3.92 3.12 -15.99
CA ASP A 162 -5.34 3.13 -16.35
C ASP A 162 -6.27 2.73 -15.20
N GLN A 163 -5.74 2.41 -14.02
CA GLN A 163 -6.52 2.00 -12.86
C GLN A 163 -6.42 3.03 -11.73
N LEU A 164 -7.45 3.06 -10.89
CA LEU A 164 -7.41 3.81 -9.63
C LEU A 164 -6.72 2.96 -8.56
N PRO A 165 -5.89 3.56 -7.69
CA PRO A 165 -5.29 2.85 -6.57
C PRO A 165 -6.36 2.45 -5.55
N ILE A 166 -6.22 1.26 -4.96
CA ILE A 166 -7.03 0.80 -3.83
C ILE A 166 -6.09 0.68 -2.61
N PRO A 167 -5.77 1.79 -1.92
CA PRO A 167 -4.81 1.77 -0.83
C PRO A 167 -5.27 0.88 0.33
N ASP A 168 -6.57 0.68 0.55
CA ASP A 168 -7.03 -0.18 1.65
C ASP A 168 -6.60 -1.65 1.47
N GLU A 169 -6.53 -2.14 0.22
CA GLU A 169 -6.19 -3.52 -0.09
C GLU A 169 -4.74 -3.69 -0.56
N GLN A 170 -4.20 -2.68 -1.23
CA GLN A 170 -2.89 -2.73 -1.86
C GLN A 170 -1.96 -1.70 -1.25
N GLY A 171 -0.67 -2.02 -1.21
CA GLY A 171 0.39 -1.06 -0.90
C GLY A 171 1.38 -1.54 0.14
N PHE A 172 2.43 -0.75 0.28
CA PHE A 172 3.55 -0.99 1.19
C PHE A 172 3.65 0.18 2.16
N TYR A 173 3.87 -0.14 3.44
CA TYR A 173 4.19 0.87 4.45
C TYR A 173 5.68 1.19 4.41
N LEU A 174 5.99 2.48 4.30
CA LEU A 174 7.34 3.01 4.36
C LEU A 174 7.54 3.74 5.68
N ARG A 175 8.63 3.41 6.38
CA ARG A 175 8.96 4.02 7.67
C ARG A 175 9.53 5.42 7.47
N PRO A 176 9.15 6.39 8.33
CA PRO A 176 9.78 7.71 8.35
C PRO A 176 11.27 7.61 8.71
N ASN A 177 12.03 8.66 8.41
CA ASN A 177 13.46 8.75 8.71
C ASN A 177 14.30 7.59 8.15
N THR A 178 13.91 7.04 6.99
CA THR A 178 14.66 6.00 6.29
C THR A 178 14.72 6.29 4.80
N HIS A 179 15.80 5.85 4.16
CA HIS A 179 15.89 5.80 2.71
C HIS A 179 15.47 4.42 2.23
N THR A 180 14.29 4.32 1.61
CA THR A 180 13.75 3.06 1.10
C THR A 180 13.85 3.01 -0.42
N THR A 181 14.45 1.93 -0.96
CA THR A 181 14.51 1.67 -2.40
C THR A 181 13.62 0.49 -2.76
N MET A 182 12.73 0.69 -3.72
CA MET A 182 11.81 -0.34 -4.22
C MET A 182 12.17 -0.74 -5.65
N ALA A 183 12.57 -2.00 -5.82
CA ALA A 183 12.75 -2.58 -7.16
C ALA A 183 11.44 -3.22 -7.63
N LEU A 184 10.99 -2.88 -8.83
CA LEU A 184 9.74 -3.37 -9.39
C LEU A 184 10.02 -4.34 -10.54
N THR A 185 9.26 -5.44 -10.57
CA THR A 185 9.24 -6.38 -11.70
C THR A 185 7.81 -6.49 -12.21
N LYS A 186 7.57 -6.12 -13.47
CA LYS A 186 6.24 -6.26 -14.08
C LYS A 186 6.06 -7.70 -14.58
N VAL A 187 5.06 -8.38 -14.06
CA VAL A 187 4.60 -9.68 -14.56
C VAL A 187 3.26 -9.46 -15.24
N ASN A 188 3.12 -9.91 -16.49
CA ASN A 188 1.86 -9.87 -17.22
C ASN A 188 1.29 -11.28 -17.33
N ILE A 189 0.05 -11.47 -16.89
CA ILE A 189 -0.66 -12.74 -16.91
C ILE A 189 -1.85 -12.59 -17.85
N THR A 190 -1.92 -13.43 -18.87
CA THR A 190 -3.06 -13.49 -19.79
C THR A 190 -3.77 -14.83 -19.62
N ARG A 191 -5.06 -14.79 -19.28
CA ARG A 191 -5.91 -15.98 -19.10
C ARG A 191 -6.86 -16.11 -20.30
N LEU A 192 -7.13 -17.35 -20.70
CA LEU A 192 -8.02 -17.63 -21.84
C LEU A 192 -9.49 -17.73 -21.38
N PRO A 193 -10.45 -17.31 -22.22
CA PRO A 193 -11.87 -17.48 -21.96
C PRO A 193 -12.31 -18.95 -22.07
N GLU A 194 -13.60 -19.22 -21.90
CA GLU A 194 -14.15 -20.55 -22.21
C GLU A 194 -13.73 -21.01 -23.63
N PRO A 195 -13.34 -22.29 -23.85
CA PRO A 195 -13.53 -23.50 -23.03
C PRO A 195 -12.44 -23.80 -21.99
N TYR A 196 -11.46 -22.92 -21.79
CA TYR A 196 -10.37 -23.18 -20.86
C TYR A 196 -10.84 -23.10 -19.40
N GLN A 197 -10.13 -23.79 -18.50
CA GLN A 197 -10.52 -23.92 -17.09
C GLN A 197 -10.69 -22.58 -16.38
N SER A 198 -9.92 -21.56 -16.76
CA SER A 198 -10.02 -20.22 -16.19
C SER A 198 -11.38 -19.56 -16.41
N ARG A 199 -12.10 -19.91 -17.49
CA ARG A 199 -13.37 -19.30 -17.90
C ARG A 199 -13.33 -17.77 -17.77
N CYS A 200 -12.21 -17.18 -18.19
CA CYS A 200 -11.93 -15.76 -17.95
C CYS A 200 -12.86 -14.90 -18.79
N PHE A 201 -13.54 -13.94 -18.17
CA PHE A 201 -14.28 -12.92 -18.91
C PHE A 201 -13.32 -11.82 -19.37
N SER A 202 -13.65 -11.13 -20.45
CA SER A 202 -12.87 -9.99 -20.95
C SER A 202 -13.43 -8.65 -20.50
N SER A 203 -14.65 -8.63 -19.96
CA SER A 203 -15.32 -7.42 -19.50
C SER A 203 -16.26 -7.71 -18.33
N TRP A 204 -16.38 -6.74 -17.42
CA TRP A 204 -17.37 -6.75 -16.34
C TRP A 204 -18.81 -6.91 -16.84
N LYS A 205 -19.12 -6.46 -18.07
CA LYS A 205 -20.47 -6.61 -18.68
C LYS A 205 -20.89 -8.07 -18.85
N GLN A 206 -19.94 -9.00 -18.91
CA GLN A 206 -20.20 -10.44 -18.99
C GLN A 206 -20.45 -11.07 -17.61
N THR A 207 -20.31 -10.28 -16.54
CA THR A 207 -20.53 -10.68 -15.16
C THR A 207 -21.77 -9.96 -14.61
N SER A 208 -22.30 -10.45 -13.49
CA SER A 208 -23.34 -9.75 -12.73
C SER A 208 -22.79 -8.62 -11.85
N PHE A 209 -21.50 -8.28 -11.98
CA PHE A 209 -20.83 -7.27 -11.16
C PHE A 209 -20.94 -5.87 -11.77
N VAL A 210 -21.34 -4.90 -10.96
CA VAL A 210 -21.32 -3.48 -11.31
C VAL A 210 -20.13 -2.85 -10.60
N PRO A 211 -19.11 -2.35 -11.33
CA PRO A 211 -17.96 -1.74 -10.69
C PRO A 211 -18.36 -0.48 -9.90
N LEU A 212 -17.87 -0.39 -8.66
CA LEU A 212 -18.13 0.74 -7.77
C LEU A 212 -17.37 2.01 -8.20
N TYR A 213 -16.27 1.86 -8.93
CA TYR A 213 -15.55 2.97 -9.54
C TYR A 213 -15.91 3.06 -11.01
N ARG A 214 -16.01 4.29 -11.54
CA ARG A 214 -16.23 4.54 -12.96
C ARG A 214 -14.92 4.22 -13.72
N PHE A 215 -14.61 2.93 -13.81
CA PHE A 215 -13.64 2.42 -14.77
C PHE A 215 -14.20 2.77 -16.15
N ASP A 216 -13.40 3.42 -17.00
CA ASP A 216 -13.72 3.47 -18.42
C ASP A 216 -13.99 2.03 -18.89
N GLU A 217 -15.03 1.86 -19.71
CA GLU A 217 -15.59 0.58 -20.13
C GLU A 217 -14.63 -0.29 -20.98
N THR A 218 -13.38 0.17 -21.11
CA THR A 218 -12.28 -0.41 -21.88
C THR A 218 -11.17 -1.01 -21.02
N ILE A 219 -11.19 -0.85 -19.69
CA ILE A 219 -10.16 -1.40 -18.81
C ILE A 219 -10.38 -2.93 -18.69
N PRO A 220 -9.47 -3.77 -19.21
CA PRO A 220 -9.59 -5.21 -19.08
C PRO A 220 -9.57 -5.60 -17.60
N ILE A 221 -10.24 -6.70 -17.28
CA ILE A 221 -10.29 -7.27 -15.92
C ILE A 221 -8.87 -7.66 -15.50
N GLY A 222 -8.15 -6.71 -14.90
CA GLY A 222 -6.78 -6.83 -14.46
C GLY A 222 -6.69 -7.09 -12.96
N TYR A 223 -7.66 -7.78 -12.36
CA TYR A 223 -7.43 -8.38 -11.05
C TYR A 223 -6.58 -9.64 -11.28
N ASN A 224 -5.26 -9.43 -11.23
CA ASN A 224 -4.30 -10.50 -11.02
C ASN A 224 -4.45 -10.96 -9.57
N VAL A 225 -5.47 -11.77 -9.31
CA VAL A 225 -5.48 -12.63 -8.12
C VAL A 225 -4.30 -13.59 -8.27
N VAL A 226 -3.38 -13.50 -7.31
CA VAL A 226 -2.25 -14.43 -7.10
C VAL A 226 -2.79 -15.85 -6.92
#